data_AF-A0A0T6BFN7-F1
#
_entry.id   AF-A0A0T6BFN7-F1
#
_cell.length_a   1.000
_cell.length_b   1.000
_cell.length_c   1.000
_cell.angle_alpha   90.00
_cell.angle_beta   90.00
_cell.angle_gamma   90.00
#
_symmetry.space_group_name_H-M   'P 1'
#
loop_
_entity.id
_entity.type
_entity.pdbx_description
1 polymer ?
#
loop_
_entity_poly.entity_id
_entity_poly.type
_entity_poly.pdbx_seq_one_letter_code
_entity_poly.pdbx_strand_id
1 'polypeptide(L)'
;MPYFRGEGRDVIQTDATTFQAPRTNADMLLAYATVPGFVSHRNPTLGTWYIQAICRIFMEHAHDTDVENLLKIVDANLEKNYLSHRQTSSYENRGFKRCYLNPIP
;
A
#
# COMPACT_ATOMS: atom_id res chain seq x y z
N MET A 1 9.90 1.47 56.69
CA MET A 1 9.45 2.66 55.93
C MET A 1 8.82 2.20 54.62
N PRO A 2 7.49 2.23 54.43
CA PRO A 2 6.88 1.97 53.13
C PRO A 2 6.78 3.28 52.34
N TYR A 3 7.31 3.29 51.11
CA TYR A 3 7.12 4.39 50.16
C TYR A 3 5.71 4.31 49.57
N PHE A 4 4.97 5.41 49.64
CA PHE A 4 3.65 5.56 49.04
C PHE A 4 3.72 5.85 47.54
N ARG A 5 2.95 5.07 46.78
CA ARG A 5 2.09 5.37 45.61
C ARG A 5 2.52 6.44 44.59
N GLY A 6 2.59 6.01 43.33
CA GLY A 6 2.28 6.83 42.17
C GLY A 6 1.71 5.95 41.06
N GLU A 7 0.38 5.79 41.02
CA GLU A 7 -0.28 5.37 39.79
C GLU A 7 -0.15 6.54 38.81
N GLY A 8 0.91 6.53 38.02
CA GLY A 8 1.08 7.43 36.89
C GLY A 8 0.03 7.08 35.86
N ARG A 9 -1.12 7.76 35.90
CA ARG A 9 -1.91 7.94 34.68
C ARG A 9 -1.02 8.72 33.73
N ASP A 10 -0.71 8.16 32.58
CA ASP A 10 -0.07 8.89 31.49
C ASP A 10 -0.99 10.04 31.07
N VAL A 11 -0.82 11.20 31.71
CA VAL A 11 -1.51 12.42 31.32
C VAL A 11 -0.79 12.90 30.07
N ILE A 12 -1.35 12.56 28.90
CA ILE A 12 -0.88 13.07 27.62
C ILE A 12 -1.04 14.59 27.64
N GLN A 13 0.04 15.30 27.93
CA GLN A 13 0.06 16.75 27.91
C GLN A 13 0.02 17.21 26.44
N THR A 14 -1.01 17.98 26.08
CA THR A 14 -1.22 18.51 24.73
C THR A 14 -1.24 20.03 24.82
N ASP A 15 -0.28 20.71 24.19
CA ASP A 15 -0.07 22.16 24.33
C ASP A 15 -1.12 23.03 23.57
N ALA A 16 -2.18 22.44 23.02
CA ALA A 16 -3.22 23.13 22.27
C ALA A 16 -4.59 22.41 22.31
N THR A 17 -5.66 23.14 22.05
CA THR A 17 -7.03 22.59 21.97
C THR A 17 -7.12 21.57 20.84
N THR A 18 -7.46 20.32 21.15
CA THR A 18 -7.68 19.27 20.15
C THR A 18 -8.92 19.57 19.33
N PHE A 19 -8.76 20.22 18.19
CA PHE A 19 -9.63 19.91 17.07
C PHE A 19 -9.31 18.46 16.70
N GLN A 20 -10.16 17.51 17.07
CA GLN A 20 -10.04 16.11 16.65
C GLN A 20 -10.36 16.04 15.16
N ALA A 21 -9.48 16.59 14.33
CA ALA A 21 -9.51 16.33 12.90
C ALA A 21 -9.23 14.83 12.69
N PRO A 22 -9.95 14.15 11.78
CA PRO A 22 -9.53 12.85 11.31
C PRO A 22 -8.05 12.89 10.92
N ARG A 23 -7.31 11.81 11.17
CA ARG A 23 -5.90 11.69 10.76
C ARG A 23 -5.79 12.10 9.28
N THR A 24 -5.12 13.22 9.01
CA THR A 24 -5.16 13.86 7.69
C THR A 24 -4.57 12.98 6.57
N ASN A 25 -3.67 12.06 6.93
CA ASN A 25 -3.03 11.11 6.03
C ASN A 25 -3.26 9.66 6.54
N ALA A 26 -4.50 9.21 6.55
CA ALA A 26 -4.87 7.84 6.91
C ALA A 26 -5.68 7.18 5.79
N ASP A 27 -5.82 5.86 5.85
CA ASP A 27 -6.59 5.05 4.91
C ASP A 27 -6.10 5.16 3.45
N MET A 28 -4.78 5.30 3.24
CA MET A 28 -4.18 5.41 1.91
C MET A 28 -3.20 4.27 1.61
N LEU A 29 -3.25 3.75 0.39
CA LEU A 29 -2.27 2.82 -0.15
C LEU A 29 -1.65 3.42 -1.41
N LEU A 30 -0.35 3.70 -1.38
CA LEU A 30 0.37 4.31 -2.50
C LEU A 30 1.13 3.22 -3.24
N ALA A 31 0.78 2.95 -4.49
CA ALA A 31 1.40 1.92 -5.29
C ALA A 31 2.30 2.55 -6.37
N TYR A 32 3.56 2.13 -6.41
CA TYR A 32 4.59 2.67 -7.30
C TYR A 32 5.06 1.60 -8.28
N ALA A 33 5.20 1.99 -9.55
CA ALA A 33 5.64 1.10 -10.62
C ALA A 33 7.07 0.57 -10.43
N THR A 34 7.90 1.32 -9.71
CA THR A 34 9.29 0.99 -9.46
C THR A 34 9.73 1.52 -8.09
N VAL A 35 10.76 0.91 -7.51
CA VAL A 35 11.42 1.43 -6.31
C VAL A 35 12.19 2.73 -6.60
N PRO A 36 12.40 3.61 -5.60
CA PRO A 36 13.14 4.85 -5.78
C PRO A 36 14.54 4.64 -6.39
N GLY A 37 14.91 5.48 -7.36
CA GLY A 37 16.20 5.40 -8.05
C GLY A 37 16.22 4.49 -9.29
N PHE A 38 15.10 3.82 -9.61
CA PHE A 38 14.99 2.95 -10.79
C PHE A 38 13.98 3.50 -11.80
N VAL A 39 14.04 2.98 -13.03
CA VAL A 39 13.12 3.37 -14.11
C VAL A 39 11.89 2.47 -14.15
N SER A 40 10.83 2.95 -14.77
CA SER A 40 9.68 2.14 -15.18
C SER A 40 9.70 1.93 -16.69
N HIS A 41 9.51 0.70 -17.14
CA HIS A 41 9.52 0.34 -18.54
C HIS A 41 8.13 0.44 -19.17
N ARG A 42 8.13 0.72 -20.48
CA ARG A 42 6.93 0.91 -21.29
C ARG A 42 7.07 0.21 -22.63
N ASN A 43 5.99 -0.47 -23.03
CA ASN A 43 5.76 -0.86 -24.41
C ASN A 43 5.12 0.33 -25.16
N PRO A 44 5.63 0.74 -26.34
CA PRO A 44 5.10 1.89 -27.09
C PRO A 44 3.61 1.80 -27.44
N THR A 45 3.08 0.60 -27.62
CA THR A 45 1.69 0.35 -28.05
C THR A 45 0.81 -0.06 -26.88
N LEU A 46 1.31 -0.91 -25.99
CA LEU A 46 0.52 -1.52 -24.90
C LEU A 46 0.59 -0.74 -23.57
N GLY A 47 1.43 0.29 -23.49
CA GLY A 47 1.62 1.08 -22.26
C GLY A 47 2.66 0.50 -21.31
N THR A 48 2.68 0.96 -20.06
CA THR A 48 3.68 0.57 -19.06
C THR A 48 3.49 -0.88 -18.59
N TRP A 49 4.59 -1.60 -18.34
CA TRP A 49 4.53 -2.97 -17.84
C TRP A 49 3.75 -3.09 -16.53
N TYR A 50 3.95 -2.12 -15.62
CA TYR A 50 3.25 -2.08 -14.34
C TYR A 50 1.73 -2.00 -14.48
N ILE A 51 1.22 -1.06 -15.29
CA ILE A 51 -0.24 -0.92 -15.48
C ILE A 51 -0.83 -2.12 -16.23
N GLN A 52 -0.10 -2.71 -17.18
CA GLN A 52 -0.53 -3.96 -17.82
C GLN A 52 -0.70 -5.09 -16.78
N ALA A 53 0.27 -5.24 -15.89
CA ALA A 53 0.21 -6.23 -14.80
C ALA A 53 -0.92 -5.92 -13.80
N ILE A 54 -1.11 -4.67 -13.39
CA ILE A 54 -2.24 -4.25 -12.54
C ILE A 54 -3.56 -4.65 -13.19
N CYS A 55 -3.82 -4.24 -14.43
CA CYS A 55 -5.09 -4.51 -15.09
C CYS A 55 -5.35 -6.02 -15.14
N ARG A 56 -4.34 -6.80 -15.56
CA ARG A 56 -4.47 -8.25 -15.65
C ARG A 56 -4.79 -8.89 -14.30
N ILE A 57 -3.98 -8.64 -13.28
CA ILE A 57 -4.11 -9.28 -11.97
C ILE A 57 -5.40 -8.85 -11.27
N PHE A 58 -5.80 -7.58 -11.39
CA PHE A 58 -7.05 -7.12 -10.78
C PHE A 58 -8.26 -7.72 -11.50
N MET A 59 -8.25 -7.86 -12.82
CA MET A 59 -9.33 -8.56 -13.53
C MET A 59 -9.43 -10.04 -13.12
N GLU A 60 -8.29 -10.70 -12.91
CA GLU A 60 -8.25 -12.13 -12.56
C GLU A 60 -8.61 -12.40 -11.08
N HIS A 61 -8.18 -11.54 -10.15
CA HIS A 61 -8.15 -11.86 -8.70
C HIS A 61 -8.87 -10.86 -7.78
N ALA A 62 -9.43 -9.75 -8.29
CA ALA A 62 -10.11 -8.77 -7.43
C ALA A 62 -11.36 -9.31 -6.70
N HIS A 63 -11.89 -10.46 -7.15
CA HIS A 63 -13.06 -11.10 -6.58
C HIS A 63 -12.77 -11.90 -5.30
N ASP A 64 -11.54 -12.33 -5.07
CA ASP A 64 -11.16 -13.21 -3.95
C ASP A 64 -9.93 -12.74 -3.16
N THR A 65 -9.25 -11.69 -3.62
CA THR A 65 -7.97 -11.25 -3.07
C THR A 65 -8.01 -9.78 -2.63
N ASP A 66 -7.46 -9.48 -1.45
CA ASP A 66 -7.37 -8.10 -0.96
C ASP A 66 -6.31 -7.27 -1.70
N VAL A 67 -6.49 -5.95 -1.75
CA VAL A 67 -5.68 -5.04 -2.58
C VAL A 67 -4.18 -5.13 -2.30
N GLU A 68 -3.74 -5.28 -1.05
CA GLU A 68 -2.31 -5.39 -0.74
C GLU A 68 -1.72 -6.69 -1.30
N ASN A 69 -2.47 -7.79 -1.22
CA ASN A 69 -2.06 -9.05 -1.83
C ASN A 69 -2.13 -9.02 -3.36
N LEU A 70 -3.08 -8.30 -3.97
CA LEU A 70 -3.08 -8.06 -5.41
C LEU A 70 -1.79 -7.36 -5.86
N LEU A 71 -1.33 -6.34 -5.12
CA LEU A 71 -0.08 -5.63 -5.45
C LEU A 71 1.16 -6.53 -5.35
N LYS A 72 1.19 -7.49 -4.41
CA LYS A 72 2.26 -8.51 -4.34
C LYS A 72 2.25 -9.43 -5.56
N ILE A 73 1.07 -9.84 -6.02
CA ILE A 73 0.92 -10.68 -7.21
C ILE A 73 1.33 -9.89 -8.47
N VAL A 74 1.04 -8.59 -8.53
CA VAL A 74 1.52 -7.71 -9.60
C VAL A 74 3.05 -7.68 -9.65
N ASP A 75 3.72 -7.56 -8.50
CA ASP A 75 5.19 -7.56 -8.46
C ASP A 75 5.79 -8.90 -8.95
N ALA A 76 5.24 -10.02 -8.46
CA ALA A 76 5.64 -11.35 -8.92
C ALA A 76 5.39 -11.54 -10.43
N ASN A 77 4.33 -10.94 -10.97
CA ASN A 77 4.05 -10.95 -12.41
C ASN A 77 5.12 -10.18 -13.20
N LEU A 78 5.58 -9.03 -12.71
CA LEU A 78 6.66 -8.27 -13.35
C LEU A 78 7.97 -9.07 -13.38
N GLU A 79 8.34 -9.69 -12.26
CA GLU A 79 9.55 -10.51 -12.16
C GLU A 79 9.55 -11.66 -13.18
N LYS A 80 8.40 -12.35 -13.32
CA LYS A 80 8.27 -13.53 -14.19
C LYS A 80 8.25 -13.17 -15.68
N ASN A 81 7.60 -12.08 -16.07
CA ASN A 81 7.34 -11.77 -17.48
C ASN A 81 8.43 -10.91 -18.15
N TYR A 82 9.27 -10.21 -17.38
CA TYR A 82 10.26 -9.28 -17.92
C TYR A 82 11.69 -9.67 -17.52
N LEU A 83 12.15 -10.80 -18.08
CA LEU A 83 13.46 -11.38 -17.74
C LEU A 83 14.66 -10.62 -18.30
N SER A 84 14.49 -9.76 -19.29
CA SER A 84 15.59 -8.97 -19.88
C SER A 84 15.83 -7.65 -19.14
N HIS A 85 14.79 -7.07 -18.55
CA HIS A 85 14.87 -5.82 -17.80
C HIS A 85 14.05 -5.97 -16.53
N ARG A 86 14.72 -6.00 -15.38
CA ARG A 86 14.07 -6.16 -14.07
C ARG A 86 13.36 -4.87 -13.68
N GLN A 87 12.12 -5.00 -13.23
CA GLN A 87 11.35 -3.91 -12.63
C GLN A 87 10.67 -4.45 -11.37
N THR A 88 10.95 -3.82 -10.24
CA THR A 88 10.40 -4.16 -8.93
C THR A 88 9.46 -3.05 -8.49
N SER A 89 8.18 -3.36 -8.40
CA SER A 89 7.17 -2.44 -7.89
C SER A 89 7.24 -2.34 -6.36
N SER A 90 6.67 -1.28 -5.80
CA SER A 90 6.59 -1.11 -4.36
C SER A 90 5.26 -0.49 -3.96
N TYR A 91 4.88 -0.63 -2.70
CA TYR A 91 3.73 0.08 -2.17
C TYR A 91 3.97 0.56 -0.75
N GLU A 92 3.32 1.66 -0.38
CA GLU A 92 3.37 2.26 0.95
C GLU A 92 1.97 2.20 1.58
N ASN A 93 1.84 1.51 2.72
CA ASN A 93 0.61 1.47 3.50
C ASN A 93 0.61 2.60 4.54
N ARG A 94 -0.29 3.58 4.36
CA ARG A 94 -0.51 4.70 5.28
C ARG A 94 -1.82 4.51 6.04
N GLY A 95 -1.82 3.54 6.95
CA GLY A 95 -3.01 3.20 7.75
C GLY A 95 -4.15 2.63 6.91
N PHE A 96 -3.85 2.04 5.76
CA PHE A 96 -4.80 1.36 4.91
C PHE A 96 -5.27 0.07 5.57
N LYS A 97 -6.59 -0.09 5.63
CA LYS A 97 -7.24 -1.30 6.15
C LYS A 97 -7.32 -2.34 5.05
N ARG A 98 -7.40 -3.63 5.45
CA ARG A 98 -7.63 -4.72 4.51
C ARG A 98 -8.88 -4.43 3.67
N CYS A 99 -8.70 -4.37 2.35
CA CYS A 99 -9.73 -3.94 1.41
C CYS A 99 -9.92 -5.00 0.33
N TYR A 100 -11.15 -5.47 0.15
CA TYR A 100 -11.57 -6.30 -0.96
C TYR A 100 -12.42 -5.46 -1.90
N LEU A 101 -12.18 -5.55 -3.21
CA LEU A 101 -12.89 -4.75 -4.19
C LEU A 101 -14.32 -5.25 -4.44
N ASN A 102 -14.58 -6.54 -4.21
CA ASN A 102 -15.89 -7.17 -4.34
C ASN A 102 -16.63 -6.76 -5.63
N PRO A 103 -16.03 -7.01 -6.82
CA PRO A 103 -16.68 -6.71 -8.10
C PRO A 103 -18.04 -7.42 -8.21
N ILE A 104 -19.02 -6.72 -8.74
CA ILE A 104 -20.35 -7.29 -9.02
C ILE A 104 -20.23 -8.19 -10.26
N PRO A 105 -20.87 -9.38 -10.27
CA PRO A 105 -20.89 -10.27 -11.42
C PRO A 105 -21.47 -9.66 -12.70
#